data_AF-G1TGI4-F1
#
_entry.id   AF-G1TGI4-F1
#
_cell.length_a   1.000
_cell.length_b   1.000
_cell.length_c   1.000
_cell.angle_alpha   90.00
_cell.angle_beta   90.00
_cell.angle_gamma   90.00
#
_symmetry.space_group_name_H-M   'P 1'
#
loop_
_entity.id
_entity.type
_entity.pdbx_description
1 polymer ?
#
loop_
_entity_poly.entity_id
_entity_poly.type
_entity_poly.pdbx_seq_one_letter_code
_entity_poly.pdbx_strand_id
1 'polypeptide(L)'
;MVPAPCPARVGWPWGSLETCVQGCCRWGWGQPSARPGWGGHGGPRRPACREGVGAGAAPAQARPSLQWMRARWTSDPCYAFFGVDGTECSFLIYLSEVEWFCPPLPWRNKTAARTPPKPLPRAQAVFRSSLSPLLELMGSGKESLIFMKKRTKRLTAQWVMAAQRLARKLGDVRRDQKQILVHIGFLTEESGDVFSPRVLKGGPLGEMVQWADILAALHVLGHSLRVTVSLKELQSNLGVPPGRGNCPLTVPLPFDLVYTDYHGLQQMKQHMGLSFKKYRCRIRVIDTFGTEPAYNHEEYATLHGYRTNWGYWNLNPKQFMTMFPHTPDNSFMGFVSEELNGTEKQAVKGSKAGNMAVVYGKEASIWKLQVRTRLSPAPPLSVAAQWGPWGSPRFCPCD
;
A
#
# COMPACT_ATOMS: atom_id res chain seq x y z
N MET A 1 -51.41 26.03 -1.15
CA MET A 1 -50.95 26.14 -2.55
C MET A 1 -50.22 27.46 -2.68
N VAL A 2 -49.09 27.42 -3.41
CA VAL A 2 -48.18 28.53 -3.80
C VAL A 2 -47.21 29.04 -2.70
N PRO A 3 -45.90 29.14 -2.99
CA PRO A 3 -44.83 29.26 -2.00
C PRO A 3 -44.38 30.70 -1.76
N ALA A 4 -43.72 30.93 -0.62
CA ALA A 4 -43.02 32.17 -0.27
C ALA A 4 -41.50 31.93 -0.16
N PRO A 5 -40.65 32.98 -0.33
CA PRO A 5 -39.42 32.91 -1.12
C PRO A 5 -38.12 32.85 -0.30
N CYS A 6 -37.03 32.48 -0.98
CA CYS A 6 -35.65 32.64 -0.50
C CYS A 6 -35.28 34.13 -0.34
N PRO A 7 -34.52 34.50 0.70
CA PRO A 7 -33.80 35.76 0.72
C PRO A 7 -32.46 35.67 -0.02
N ALA A 8 -32.15 36.75 -0.73
CA ALA A 8 -30.98 36.94 -1.58
C ALA A 8 -29.82 37.65 -0.84
N ARG A 9 -28.60 37.27 -1.26
CA ARG A 9 -27.37 38.05 -1.54
C ARG A 9 -27.01 39.32 -0.75
N VAL A 10 -25.71 39.39 -0.42
CA VAL A 10 -24.78 40.51 -0.71
C VAL A 10 -23.44 39.83 -1.06
N GLY A 11 -22.62 40.11 -2.08
CA GLY A 11 -22.39 41.21 -3.03
C GLY A 11 -20.87 41.13 -3.37
N TRP A 12 -20.42 40.61 -4.53
CA TRP A 12 -19.96 41.34 -5.75
C TRP A 12 -18.79 42.33 -5.51
N PRO A 13 -17.86 42.57 -6.47
CA PRO A 13 -18.14 42.71 -7.89
C PRO A 13 -17.12 42.17 -8.92
N TRP A 14 -17.59 42.25 -10.17
CA TRP A 14 -17.00 41.91 -11.44
C TRP A 14 -16.43 43.13 -12.17
N GLY A 15 -15.66 42.86 -13.23
CA GLY A 15 -15.49 43.69 -14.44
C GLY A 15 -14.09 43.51 -15.04
N SER A 16 -13.83 43.35 -16.33
CA SER A 16 -14.65 43.24 -17.56
C SER A 16 -13.68 42.97 -18.74
N LEU A 17 -14.19 42.40 -19.84
CA LEU A 17 -13.51 42.08 -21.10
C LEU A 17 -13.01 43.32 -21.88
N GLU A 18 -12.00 43.14 -22.74
CA GLU A 18 -11.92 43.73 -24.10
C GLU A 18 -10.88 43.02 -25.01
N THR A 19 -11.01 43.26 -26.32
CA THR A 19 -10.72 42.42 -27.50
C THR A 19 -9.39 42.65 -28.26
N CYS A 20 -9.07 41.73 -29.19
CA CYS A 20 -7.92 41.62 -30.13
C CYS A 20 -7.44 42.88 -30.89
N VAL A 21 -6.11 42.98 -31.17
CA VAL A 21 -5.49 43.41 -32.46
C VAL A 21 -4.06 42.79 -32.64
N GLN A 22 -3.69 42.53 -33.90
CA GLN A 22 -2.47 41.96 -34.50
C GLN A 22 -1.11 42.61 -34.11
N GLY A 23 0.00 41.85 -34.24
CA GLY A 23 1.35 42.42 -34.38
C GLY A 23 2.51 41.47 -34.04
N CYS A 24 3.30 41.09 -35.04
CA CYS A 24 4.53 40.29 -34.95
C CYS A 24 5.54 40.83 -33.90
N CYS A 25 6.15 39.92 -33.12
CA CYS A 25 7.51 40.11 -32.62
C CYS A 25 8.28 38.78 -32.61
N ARG A 26 9.31 38.76 -33.45
CA ARG A 26 10.27 37.70 -33.74
C ARG A 26 11.43 37.87 -32.75
N TRP A 27 11.80 36.83 -32.00
CA TRP A 27 13.09 36.78 -31.32
C TRP A 27 13.68 35.38 -31.53
N GLY A 28 14.70 35.32 -32.38
CA GLY A 28 15.58 34.17 -32.51
C GLY A 28 17.01 34.66 -32.38
N TRP A 29 17.79 34.01 -31.53
CA TRP A 29 19.26 33.85 -31.49
C TRP A 29 19.49 32.77 -30.41
N GLY A 30 20.28 31.70 -30.56
CA GLY A 30 21.12 31.23 -31.65
C GLY A 30 21.53 29.78 -31.38
N GLN A 31 21.96 29.08 -32.42
CA GLN A 31 22.59 27.76 -32.33
C GLN A 31 23.91 27.83 -31.54
N PRO A 32 24.28 26.73 -30.88
CA PRO A 32 25.68 26.30 -30.89
C PRO A 32 25.82 24.91 -31.52
N SER A 33 26.60 24.89 -32.60
CA SER A 33 27.69 23.96 -32.93
C SER A 33 27.63 22.48 -32.51
N ALA A 34 27.93 21.64 -33.49
CA ALA A 34 27.95 20.19 -33.44
C ALA A 34 29.23 19.58 -32.80
N ARG A 35 29.01 18.48 -32.04
CA ARG A 35 29.84 17.27 -31.81
C ARG A 35 31.10 17.37 -30.91
N PRO A 36 31.60 16.24 -30.31
CA PRO A 36 31.34 14.84 -30.63
C PRO A 36 30.99 13.85 -29.48
N GLY A 37 30.22 12.83 -29.87
CA GLY A 37 30.12 11.43 -29.40
C GLY A 37 30.59 11.01 -28.01
N TRP A 38 29.66 10.42 -27.25
CA TRP A 38 29.93 9.30 -26.34
C TRP A 38 28.93 8.17 -26.59
N GLY A 39 29.47 6.95 -26.58
CA GLY A 39 28.91 5.73 -27.13
C GLY A 39 27.60 5.26 -26.51
N GLY A 40 26.80 4.60 -27.34
CA GLY A 40 25.55 3.99 -26.96
C GLY A 40 25.73 2.79 -26.04
N HIS A 41 24.90 2.74 -25.00
CA HIS A 41 24.42 1.50 -24.42
C HIS A 41 23.01 1.26 -24.96
N GLY A 42 22.85 0.14 -25.68
CA GLY A 42 21.68 -0.17 -26.49
C GLY A 42 20.38 -0.27 -25.69
N GLY A 43 19.39 0.53 -26.10
CA GLY A 43 17.98 0.22 -25.84
C GLY A 43 17.57 -1.08 -26.54
N PRO A 44 16.47 -1.72 -26.11
CA PRO A 44 16.01 -2.97 -26.72
C PRO A 44 15.76 -2.77 -28.22
N ARG A 45 16.30 -3.69 -29.04
CA ARG A 45 16.16 -3.67 -30.52
C ARG A 45 14.68 -3.60 -30.91
N ARG A 46 14.35 -2.68 -31.84
CA ARG A 46 13.02 -2.56 -32.45
C ARG A 46 12.60 -3.92 -33.04
N PRO A 47 11.40 -4.44 -32.72
CA PRO A 47 10.96 -5.69 -33.31
C PRO A 47 10.56 -5.48 -34.78
N ALA A 48 11.19 -6.20 -35.70
CA ALA A 48 10.83 -6.17 -37.12
C ALA A 48 9.49 -6.93 -37.33
N CYS A 49 8.50 -6.24 -37.89
CA CYS A 49 7.28 -6.85 -38.40
C CYS A 49 7.56 -7.41 -39.80
N ARG A 50 7.10 -8.63 -40.10
CA ARG A 50 7.13 -9.12 -41.48
C ARG A 50 6.15 -8.27 -42.30
N GLU A 51 6.65 -7.62 -43.35
CA GLU A 51 5.80 -7.04 -44.39
C GLU A 51 4.86 -8.12 -44.92
N GLY A 52 3.56 -7.83 -44.97
CA GLY A 52 2.55 -8.75 -45.53
C GLY A 52 1.66 -9.48 -44.52
N VAL A 53 1.78 -9.26 -43.20
CA VAL A 53 0.70 -9.66 -42.27
C VAL A 53 -0.42 -8.61 -42.31
N GLY A 54 -1.05 -8.47 -43.47
CA GLY A 54 -2.30 -7.74 -43.61
C GLY A 54 -3.39 -8.52 -42.88
N ALA A 55 -4.01 -7.91 -41.87
CA ALA A 55 -5.37 -8.19 -41.37
C ALA A 55 -5.83 -9.67 -41.33
N GLY A 56 -4.93 -10.62 -41.12
CA GLY A 56 -5.21 -12.04 -41.01
C GLY A 56 -5.65 -12.38 -39.60
N ALA A 57 -6.88 -12.00 -39.28
CA ALA A 57 -7.64 -12.35 -38.07
C ALA A 57 -6.84 -12.30 -36.75
N ALA A 58 -6.75 -11.12 -36.14
CA ALA A 58 -6.60 -11.06 -34.69
C ALA A 58 -7.63 -12.02 -34.07
N PRO A 59 -7.23 -12.94 -33.17
CA PRO A 59 -8.13 -13.93 -32.60
C PRO A 59 -9.36 -13.23 -32.02
N ALA A 60 -10.55 -13.83 -32.11
CA ALA A 60 -11.80 -13.15 -31.75
C ALA A 60 -11.76 -12.48 -30.36
N GLN A 61 -11.04 -13.11 -29.43
CA GLN A 61 -10.80 -12.65 -28.06
C GLN A 61 -9.98 -11.34 -27.96
N ALA A 62 -9.16 -11.04 -28.96
CA ALA A 62 -8.26 -9.88 -29.01
C ALA A 62 -8.86 -8.63 -29.68
N ARG A 63 -9.97 -8.78 -30.41
CA ARG A 63 -10.54 -7.71 -31.25
C ARG A 63 -10.96 -6.47 -30.44
N PRO A 64 -11.61 -6.58 -29.27
CA PRO A 64 -11.96 -5.41 -28.47
C PRO A 64 -10.73 -4.62 -27.98
N SER A 65 -9.71 -5.33 -27.50
CA SER A 65 -8.46 -4.71 -27.03
C SER A 65 -7.68 -4.05 -28.16
N LEU A 66 -7.65 -4.67 -29.34
CA LEU A 66 -7.01 -4.08 -30.53
C LEU A 66 -7.72 -2.80 -30.99
N GLN A 67 -9.06 -2.79 -31.02
CA GLN A 67 -9.84 -1.59 -31.32
C GLN A 67 -9.60 -0.48 -30.28
N TRP A 68 -9.49 -0.85 -29.01
CA TRP A 68 -9.15 0.09 -27.95
C TRP A 68 -7.76 0.71 -28.18
N MET A 69 -6.75 -0.11 -28.52
CA MET A 69 -5.40 0.37 -28.81
C MET A 69 -5.40 1.36 -29.97
N ARG A 70 -6.11 1.08 -31.07
CA ARG A 70 -6.23 2.02 -32.21
C ARG A 70 -6.68 3.42 -31.78
N ALA A 71 -7.65 3.49 -30.88
CA ALA A 71 -8.24 4.75 -30.46
C ALA A 71 -7.50 5.44 -29.30
N ARG A 72 -6.77 4.68 -28.46
CA ARG A 72 -6.34 5.16 -27.14
C ARG A 72 -4.91 4.80 -26.73
N TRP A 73 -4.09 4.23 -27.61
CA TRP A 73 -2.70 3.88 -27.24
C TRP A 73 -1.84 5.09 -26.83
N THR A 74 -2.20 6.32 -27.21
CA THR A 74 -1.49 7.54 -26.77
C THR A 74 -1.97 8.07 -25.42
N SER A 75 -2.98 7.45 -24.81
CA SER A 75 -3.57 7.91 -23.53
C SER A 75 -2.64 7.75 -22.33
N ASP A 76 -1.61 6.91 -22.46
CA ASP A 76 -0.62 6.64 -21.43
C ASP A 76 0.78 6.50 -22.06
N PRO A 77 1.80 7.25 -21.63
CA PRO A 77 3.15 7.14 -22.21
C PRO A 77 3.77 5.75 -22.00
N CYS A 78 3.22 4.92 -21.11
CA CYS A 78 3.70 3.55 -20.90
C CYS A 78 3.60 2.68 -22.17
N TYR A 79 2.62 2.90 -23.04
CA TYR A 79 2.48 2.12 -24.27
C TYR A 79 3.68 2.35 -25.20
N ALA A 80 4.10 3.61 -25.37
CA ALA A 80 5.29 3.95 -26.13
C ALA A 80 6.57 3.40 -25.48
N PHE A 81 6.64 3.39 -24.14
CA PHE A 81 7.75 2.77 -23.40
C PHE A 81 7.89 1.27 -23.70
N PHE A 82 6.78 0.55 -23.89
CA PHE A 82 6.77 -0.86 -24.32
C PHE A 82 6.94 -1.05 -25.84
N GLY A 83 7.20 0.01 -26.60
CA GLY A 83 7.47 -0.05 -28.04
C GLY A 83 6.23 -0.01 -28.94
N VAL A 84 5.08 0.43 -28.42
CA VAL A 84 3.90 0.74 -29.26
C VAL A 84 4.17 2.00 -30.06
N ASP A 85 4.02 1.93 -31.38
CA ASP A 85 4.34 3.01 -32.32
C ASP A 85 3.14 3.50 -33.15
N GLY A 86 1.94 2.98 -32.85
CA GLY A 86 0.71 3.30 -33.56
C GLY A 86 0.38 2.35 -34.71
N THR A 87 1.27 1.41 -35.04
CA THR A 87 0.98 0.37 -36.05
C THR A 87 0.18 -0.78 -35.46
N GLU A 88 -0.68 -1.41 -36.26
CA GLU A 88 -1.42 -2.64 -35.89
C GLU A 88 -0.50 -3.74 -35.37
N CYS A 89 0.68 -3.88 -35.98
CA CYS A 89 1.66 -4.87 -35.56
C CYS A 89 2.17 -4.59 -34.14
N SER A 90 2.48 -3.34 -33.81
CA SER A 90 2.92 -2.96 -32.46
C SER A 90 1.82 -3.20 -31.41
N PHE A 91 0.55 -2.97 -31.75
CA PHE A 91 -0.58 -3.27 -30.87
C PHE A 91 -0.70 -4.78 -30.60
N LEU A 92 -0.62 -5.61 -31.65
CA LEU A 92 -0.69 -7.06 -31.52
C LEU A 92 0.48 -7.64 -30.71
N ILE A 93 1.69 -7.10 -30.89
CA ILE A 93 2.86 -7.45 -30.09
C ILE A 93 2.63 -7.10 -28.61
N TYR A 94 2.19 -5.88 -28.32
CA TYR A 94 1.93 -5.44 -26.96
C TYR A 94 0.85 -6.30 -26.27
N LEU A 95 -0.29 -6.52 -26.95
CA LEU A 95 -1.39 -7.30 -26.41
C LEU A 95 -1.06 -8.79 -26.24
N SER A 96 -0.12 -9.34 -27.02
CA SER A 96 0.29 -10.75 -26.91
C SER A 96 1.43 -10.98 -25.91
N GLU A 97 2.49 -10.18 -25.98
CA GLU A 97 3.73 -10.44 -25.23
C GLU A 97 3.82 -9.66 -23.91
N VAL A 98 3.07 -8.57 -23.77
CA VAL A 98 3.10 -7.71 -22.56
C VAL A 98 1.87 -7.97 -21.69
N GLU A 99 0.66 -7.86 -22.26
CA GLU A 99 -0.60 -8.02 -21.51
C GLU A 99 -1.21 -9.43 -21.55
N TRP A 100 -0.74 -10.30 -22.46
CA TRP A 100 -1.22 -11.69 -22.61
C TRP A 100 -2.72 -11.81 -22.93
N PHE A 101 -3.34 -10.77 -23.48
CA PHE A 101 -4.70 -10.81 -24.01
C PHE A 101 -4.80 -11.57 -25.34
N CYS A 102 -3.67 -11.70 -26.05
CA CYS A 102 -3.55 -12.45 -27.29
C CYS A 102 -2.58 -13.63 -27.13
N PRO A 103 -2.80 -14.75 -27.83
CA PRO A 103 -1.78 -15.79 -27.95
C PRO A 103 -0.50 -15.21 -28.61
N PRO A 104 0.69 -15.74 -28.26
CA PRO A 104 1.95 -15.33 -28.88
C PRO A 104 1.91 -15.48 -30.39
N LEU A 105 2.47 -14.49 -31.12
CA LEU A 105 2.42 -14.45 -32.57
C LEU A 105 3.25 -15.59 -33.19
N PRO A 106 2.71 -16.39 -34.14
CA PRO A 106 3.37 -17.60 -34.66
C PRO A 106 4.75 -17.39 -35.30
N TRP A 107 4.99 -16.21 -35.88
CA TRP A 107 6.24 -15.84 -36.56
C TRP A 107 7.29 -15.23 -35.61
N ARG A 108 6.95 -15.04 -34.34
CA ARG A 108 7.93 -14.71 -33.29
C ARG A 108 8.50 -16.03 -32.80
N ASN A 109 9.83 -16.18 -32.84
CA ASN A 109 10.53 -17.41 -32.47
C ASN A 109 10.01 -17.95 -31.12
N LYS A 110 9.31 -19.09 -31.17
CA LYS A 110 8.74 -19.78 -29.99
C LYS A 110 9.80 -20.23 -28.99
N THR A 111 11.06 -20.27 -29.40
CA THR A 111 12.25 -20.54 -28.56
C THR A 111 12.53 -19.44 -27.53
N ALA A 112 11.93 -18.25 -27.66
CA ALA A 112 11.99 -17.20 -26.66
C ALA A 112 10.77 -17.16 -25.72
N ALA A 113 9.92 -18.20 -25.71
CA ALA A 113 9.09 -18.45 -24.54
C ALA A 113 10.07 -18.69 -23.39
N ARG A 114 10.37 -17.61 -22.65
CA ARG A 114 11.23 -17.59 -21.46
C ARG A 114 10.90 -18.85 -20.67
N THR A 115 11.73 -19.88 -20.75
CA THR A 115 11.78 -20.90 -19.71
C THR A 115 11.80 -20.10 -18.42
N PRO A 116 10.78 -20.23 -17.54
CA PRO A 116 10.80 -19.50 -16.30
C PRO A 116 12.16 -19.77 -15.69
N PRO A 117 12.98 -18.74 -15.39
CA PRO A 117 14.31 -18.95 -14.89
C PRO A 117 14.19 -19.94 -13.73
N LYS A 118 15.01 -21.02 -13.76
CA LYS A 118 15.01 -22.02 -12.69
C LYS A 118 15.00 -21.25 -11.37
N PRO A 119 14.04 -21.51 -10.46
CA PRO A 119 13.97 -20.77 -9.22
C PRO A 119 15.33 -20.87 -8.55
N LEU A 120 15.99 -19.72 -8.36
CA LEU A 120 17.24 -19.68 -7.60
C LEU A 120 16.98 -20.34 -6.23
N PRO A 121 17.94 -21.10 -5.69
CA PRO A 121 17.80 -21.67 -4.36
C PRO A 121 17.38 -20.58 -3.38
N ARG A 122 16.20 -20.74 -2.77
CA ARG A 122 15.71 -19.74 -1.82
C ARG A 122 16.60 -19.80 -0.58
N ALA A 123 17.12 -18.64 -0.19
CA ALA A 123 17.80 -18.50 1.08
C ALA A 123 16.89 -19.00 2.20
N GLN A 124 17.47 -19.60 3.24
CA GLN A 124 16.71 -20.08 4.38
C GLN A 124 16.50 -18.93 5.38
N ALA A 125 15.31 -18.84 5.97
CA ALA A 125 14.99 -17.85 6.99
C ALA A 125 15.62 -18.26 8.32
N VAL A 126 16.58 -17.47 8.78
CA VAL A 126 17.26 -17.66 10.06
C VAL A 126 16.77 -16.61 11.05
N PHE A 127 16.46 -17.05 12.28
CA PHE A 127 16.06 -16.14 13.35
C PHE A 127 17.14 -15.10 13.62
N ARG A 128 16.76 -13.81 13.66
CA ARG A 128 17.70 -12.71 13.90
C ARG A 128 17.80 -12.40 15.39
N SER A 129 19.02 -12.16 15.87
CA SER A 129 19.34 -11.79 17.25
C SER A 129 19.50 -10.28 17.47
N SER A 130 19.34 -9.47 16.43
CA SER A 130 19.46 -8.01 16.50
C SER A 130 18.42 -7.31 15.62
N LEU A 131 17.88 -6.20 16.13
CA LEU A 131 16.96 -5.31 15.42
C LEU A 131 17.68 -4.10 14.79
N SER A 132 18.99 -3.93 14.97
CA SER A 132 19.70 -2.75 14.43
C SER A 132 19.50 -2.55 12.93
N PRO A 133 19.60 -3.59 12.07
CA PRO A 133 19.36 -3.41 10.63
C PRO A 133 17.92 -3.03 10.32
N LEU A 134 16.95 -3.45 11.13
CA LEU A 134 15.56 -3.02 10.97
C LEU A 134 15.39 -1.54 11.27
N LEU A 135 16.02 -1.04 12.35
CA LEU A 135 15.95 0.36 12.73
C LEU A 135 16.53 1.28 11.65
N GLU A 136 17.51 0.81 10.88
CA GLU A 136 18.04 1.53 9.71
C GLU A 136 17.01 1.55 8.56
N LEU A 137 16.35 0.42 8.29
CA LEU A 137 15.34 0.28 7.22
C LEU A 137 14.06 1.10 7.44
N MET A 138 13.68 1.40 8.68
CA MET A 138 12.41 2.08 9.01
C MET A 138 12.32 3.57 8.57
N GLY A 139 13.31 4.11 7.85
CA GLY A 139 13.31 5.49 7.34
C GLY A 139 13.46 6.56 8.44
N SER A 140 13.56 7.84 8.06
CA SER A 140 13.73 8.95 9.01
C SER A 140 12.87 10.16 8.63
N GLY A 141 12.81 11.16 9.51
CA GLY A 141 12.20 12.47 9.20
C GLY A 141 10.73 12.62 9.59
N LYS A 142 9.98 11.53 9.81
CA LYS A 142 8.57 11.59 10.27
C LYS A 142 8.47 11.20 11.75
N GLU A 143 7.71 11.95 12.53
CA GLU A 143 7.47 11.67 13.96
C GLU A 143 6.87 10.27 14.19
N SER A 144 5.99 9.82 13.30
CA SER A 144 5.46 8.44 13.31
C SER A 144 6.56 7.39 13.25
N LEU A 145 7.57 7.60 12.39
CA LEU A 145 8.70 6.68 12.25
C LEU A 145 9.64 6.75 13.45
N ILE A 146 9.83 7.95 14.01
CA ILE A 146 10.60 8.13 15.26
C ILE A 146 9.92 7.37 16.40
N PHE A 147 8.60 7.45 16.53
CA PHE A 147 7.83 6.70 17.51
C PHE A 147 7.99 5.19 17.33
N MET A 148 7.79 4.69 16.11
CA MET A 148 7.95 3.27 15.79
C MET A 148 9.37 2.78 16.13
N LYS A 149 10.40 3.53 15.73
CA LYS A 149 11.81 3.23 16.05
C LYS A 149 12.07 3.19 17.55
N LYS A 150 11.59 4.18 18.31
CA LYS A 150 11.74 4.23 19.77
C LYS A 150 11.09 3.01 20.43
N ARG A 151 9.89 2.63 19.98
CA ARG A 151 9.20 1.42 20.46
C ARG A 151 9.99 0.16 20.12
N THR A 152 10.37 -0.04 18.87
CA THR A 152 11.14 -1.21 18.41
C THR A 152 12.45 -1.34 19.18
N LYS A 153 13.17 -0.22 19.38
CA LYS A 153 14.40 -0.18 20.18
C LYS A 153 14.14 -0.62 21.63
N ARG A 154 13.10 -0.08 22.27
CA ARG A 154 12.75 -0.41 23.67
C ARG A 154 12.35 -1.87 23.86
N LEU A 155 11.69 -2.47 22.87
CA LEU A 155 11.25 -3.88 22.90
C LEU A 155 12.29 -4.89 22.35
N THR A 156 13.51 -4.44 22.03
CA THR A 156 14.52 -5.29 21.36
C THR A 156 14.81 -6.57 22.15
N ALA A 157 15.02 -6.46 23.46
CA ALA A 157 15.37 -7.61 24.30
C ALA A 157 14.24 -8.66 24.33
N GLN A 158 12.98 -8.19 24.44
CA GLN A 158 11.80 -9.05 24.45
C GLN A 158 11.63 -9.77 23.10
N TRP A 159 11.79 -9.05 21.98
CA TRP A 159 11.71 -9.61 20.64
C TRP A 159 12.78 -10.69 20.39
N VAL A 160 14.03 -10.43 20.76
CA VAL A 160 15.13 -11.40 20.61
C VAL A 160 14.91 -12.63 21.48
N MET A 161 14.48 -12.44 22.73
CA MET A 161 14.17 -13.55 23.63
C MET A 161 13.00 -14.40 23.12
N ALA A 162 11.94 -13.76 22.60
CA ALA A 162 10.80 -14.45 21.99
C ALA A 162 11.22 -15.25 20.76
N ALA A 163 12.09 -14.68 19.91
CA ALA A 163 12.68 -15.36 18.76
C ALA A 163 13.39 -16.65 19.15
N GLN A 164 14.27 -16.58 20.15
CA GLN A 164 15.04 -17.72 20.63
C GLN A 164 14.15 -18.80 21.24
N ARG A 165 13.11 -18.40 21.97
CA ARG A 165 12.11 -19.35 22.51
C ARG A 165 11.33 -20.03 21.39
N LEU A 166 10.91 -19.28 20.37
CA LEU A 166 10.20 -19.83 19.22
C LEU A 166 11.10 -20.74 18.39
N ALA A 167 12.36 -20.37 18.16
CA ALA A 167 13.34 -21.18 17.45
C ALA A 167 13.52 -22.55 18.12
N ARG A 168 13.65 -22.58 19.46
CA ARG A 168 13.73 -23.83 20.22
C ARG A 168 12.47 -24.69 20.11
N LYS A 169 11.28 -24.07 20.07
CA LYS A 169 10.01 -24.79 19.90
C LYS A 169 9.84 -25.37 18.50
N LEU A 170 10.35 -24.69 17.48
CA LEU A 170 10.24 -25.12 16.09
C LEU A 170 11.30 -26.17 15.71
N GLY A 171 12.40 -26.31 16.47
CA GLY A 171 13.45 -27.28 16.18
C GLY A 171 14.03 -27.10 14.77
N ASP A 172 14.09 -28.19 14.00
CA ASP A 172 14.69 -28.25 12.67
C ASP A 172 13.74 -27.86 11.52
N VAL A 173 12.63 -27.16 11.80
CA VAL A 173 11.70 -26.71 10.76
C VAL A 173 12.38 -25.68 9.85
N ARG A 174 12.72 -26.12 8.64
CA ARG A 174 13.27 -25.29 7.57
C ARG A 174 12.19 -24.37 7.01
N ARG A 175 12.53 -23.10 6.83
CA ARG A 175 11.62 -22.07 6.31
C ARG A 175 12.33 -21.29 5.22
N ASP A 176 11.68 -21.09 4.09
CA ASP A 176 12.21 -20.21 3.05
C ASP A 176 12.18 -18.74 3.51
N GLN A 177 13.28 -18.04 3.28
CA GLN A 177 13.32 -16.59 3.38
C GLN A 177 12.49 -15.98 2.24
N LYS A 178 11.47 -15.20 2.62
CA LYS A 178 10.66 -14.41 1.69
C LYS A 178 11.23 -13.01 1.52
N GLN A 179 11.07 -12.48 0.30
CA GLN A 179 11.22 -11.05 0.01
C GLN A 179 9.86 -10.38 0.26
N ILE A 180 9.80 -9.49 1.24
CA ILE A 180 8.54 -8.89 1.71
C ILE A 180 8.61 -7.37 1.54
N LEU A 181 7.65 -6.82 0.80
CA LEU A 181 7.41 -5.38 0.78
C LEU A 181 6.47 -5.02 1.93
N VAL A 182 6.83 -4.01 2.70
CA VAL A 182 5.98 -3.38 3.69
C VAL A 182 5.80 -1.93 3.27
N HIS A 183 4.58 -1.59 2.86
CA HIS A 183 4.24 -0.25 2.40
C HIS A 183 3.20 0.38 3.31
N ILE A 184 3.61 1.40 4.07
CA ILE A 184 2.76 2.09 5.05
C ILE A 184 2.17 3.32 4.35
N GLY A 185 1.02 3.12 3.70
CA GLY A 185 0.42 4.08 2.80
C GLY A 185 -0.13 5.32 3.52
N PHE A 186 -0.68 5.17 4.73
CA PHE A 186 -1.21 6.34 5.45
C PHE A 186 -0.13 7.35 5.84
N LEU A 187 1.15 6.93 5.89
CA LEU A 187 2.28 7.81 6.16
C LEU A 187 2.75 8.57 4.92
N THR A 188 2.24 8.29 3.72
CA THR A 188 2.60 9.02 2.51
C THR A 188 2.13 10.48 2.55
N GLU A 189 2.84 11.36 1.85
CA GLU A 189 2.48 12.78 1.76
C GLU A 189 1.12 12.96 1.08
N GLU A 190 0.85 12.13 0.08
CA GLU A 190 -0.38 12.12 -0.72
C GLU A 190 -1.61 11.68 0.09
N SER A 191 -1.41 10.94 1.18
CA SER A 191 -2.46 10.64 2.16
C SER A 191 -2.66 11.75 3.19
N GLY A 192 -1.95 12.87 3.03
CA GLY A 192 -2.03 14.07 3.88
C GLY A 192 -1.15 14.00 5.13
N ASP A 193 -0.33 12.95 5.30
CA ASP A 193 0.48 12.67 6.49
C ASP A 193 -0.26 12.98 7.81
N VAL A 194 -1.57 12.68 7.85
CA VAL A 194 -2.52 13.22 8.83
C VAL A 194 -2.13 12.87 10.27
N PHE A 195 -1.35 11.79 10.42
CA PHE A 195 -0.98 11.23 11.70
C PHE A 195 0.35 11.75 12.25
N SER A 196 1.36 12.02 11.42
CA SER A 196 2.70 12.39 11.90
C SER A 196 2.72 13.67 12.76
N PRO A 197 2.04 14.77 12.41
CA PRO A 197 1.99 15.97 13.26
C PRO A 197 1.24 15.78 14.59
N ARG A 198 0.43 14.71 14.71
CA ARG A 198 -0.45 14.46 15.86
C ARG A 198 0.11 13.41 16.83
N VAL A 199 1.14 12.64 16.45
CA VAL A 199 1.75 11.59 17.29
C VAL A 199 2.14 12.11 18.67
N LEU A 200 2.80 13.27 18.72
CA LEU A 200 3.24 13.90 19.97
C LEU A 200 2.13 14.66 20.72
N LYS A 201 0.96 14.87 20.08
CA LYS A 201 -0.17 15.66 20.61
C LYS A 201 -1.36 14.79 21.02
N GLY A 202 -1.15 13.50 21.24
CA GLY A 202 -2.22 12.58 21.64
C GLY A 202 -3.06 12.03 20.49
N GLY A 203 -2.56 12.10 19.25
CA GLY A 203 -3.18 11.44 18.09
C GLY A 203 -3.25 9.91 18.20
N PRO A 204 -3.92 9.24 17.26
CA PRO A 204 -4.07 7.79 17.31
C PRO A 204 -2.72 7.11 17.08
N LEU A 205 -2.30 6.25 18.01
CA LEU A 205 -1.00 5.58 18.01
C LEU A 205 -1.08 4.07 17.69
N GLY A 206 -2.29 3.52 17.60
CA GLY A 206 -2.50 2.08 17.48
C GLY A 206 -1.90 1.47 16.23
N GLU A 207 -2.13 2.12 15.09
CA GLU A 207 -1.62 1.66 13.81
C GLU A 207 -0.09 1.68 13.80
N MET A 208 0.55 2.70 14.40
CA MET A 208 2.01 2.76 14.54
C MET A 208 2.55 1.67 15.45
N VAL A 209 1.84 1.35 16.54
CA VAL A 209 2.18 0.21 17.42
C VAL A 209 2.14 -1.09 16.62
N GLN A 210 1.03 -1.33 15.90
CA GLN A 210 0.86 -2.53 15.09
C GLN A 210 1.91 -2.65 13.98
N TRP A 211 2.18 -1.57 13.23
CA TRP A 211 3.21 -1.57 12.18
C TRP A 211 4.62 -1.80 12.72
N ALA A 212 4.97 -1.21 13.87
CA ALA A 212 6.27 -1.43 14.50
C ALA A 212 6.46 -2.92 14.87
N ASP A 213 5.41 -3.53 15.41
CA ASP A 213 5.43 -4.92 15.87
C ASP A 213 5.40 -5.90 14.68
N ILE A 214 4.68 -5.60 13.59
CA ILE A 214 4.73 -6.37 12.33
C ILE A 214 6.15 -6.38 11.77
N LEU A 215 6.78 -5.21 11.66
CA LEU A 215 8.13 -5.06 11.16
C LEU A 215 9.14 -5.85 12.00
N ALA A 216 9.04 -5.74 13.34
CA ALA A 216 9.89 -6.48 14.26
C ALA A 216 9.70 -7.99 14.11
N ALA A 217 8.46 -8.48 14.06
CA ALA A 217 8.16 -9.90 13.89
C ALA A 217 8.73 -10.46 12.57
N LEU A 218 8.45 -9.81 11.45
CA LEU A 218 8.92 -10.25 10.12
C LEU A 218 10.45 -10.26 10.05
N HIS A 219 11.11 -9.25 10.63
CA HIS A 219 12.57 -9.17 10.68
C HIS A 219 13.17 -10.29 11.53
N VAL A 220 12.65 -10.48 12.75
CA VAL A 220 13.12 -11.49 13.69
C VAL A 220 12.93 -12.90 13.16
N LEU A 221 11.86 -13.16 12.40
CA LEU A 221 11.61 -14.43 11.73
C LEU A 221 12.61 -14.72 10.60
N GLY A 222 13.44 -13.75 10.19
CA GLY A 222 14.51 -13.92 9.23
C GLY A 222 14.17 -13.51 7.80
N HIS A 223 13.09 -12.76 7.58
CA HIS A 223 12.67 -12.34 6.24
C HIS A 223 13.45 -11.12 5.73
N SER A 224 13.55 -11.01 4.40
CA SER A 224 14.14 -9.86 3.74
C SER A 224 13.06 -8.81 3.54
N LEU A 225 13.26 -7.62 4.12
CA LEU A 225 12.23 -6.57 4.15
C LEU A 225 12.64 -5.41 3.26
N ARG A 226 11.66 -4.87 2.54
CA ARG A 226 11.70 -3.55 1.93
C ARG A 226 10.61 -2.71 2.56
N VAL A 227 10.97 -1.64 3.26
CA VAL A 227 10.01 -0.73 3.89
C VAL A 227 9.88 0.51 3.02
N THR A 228 8.65 0.95 2.75
CA THR A 228 8.37 2.13 1.93
C THR A 228 7.27 2.97 2.58
N VAL A 229 7.47 4.29 2.58
CA VAL A 229 6.57 5.27 3.25
C VAL A 229 6.29 6.50 2.37
N SER A 230 6.64 6.40 1.08
CA SER A 230 6.42 7.40 0.05
C SER A 230 6.05 6.72 -1.27
N LEU A 231 5.31 7.42 -2.15
CA LEU A 231 4.96 6.89 -3.47
C LEU A 231 6.18 6.66 -4.36
N LYS A 232 7.17 7.55 -4.28
CA LYS A 232 8.42 7.43 -5.06
C LYS A 232 9.16 6.13 -4.75
N GLU A 233 9.28 5.78 -3.46
CA GLU A 233 9.88 4.51 -3.05
C GLU A 233 9.02 3.32 -3.50
N LEU A 234 7.69 3.41 -3.33
CA LEU A 234 6.78 2.34 -3.76
C LEU A 234 6.95 2.06 -5.27
N GLN A 235 6.85 3.08 -6.11
CA GLN A 235 6.97 2.96 -7.57
C GLN A 235 8.31 2.36 -8.00
N SER A 236 9.41 2.85 -7.40
CA SER A 236 10.76 2.34 -7.66
C SER A 236 10.90 0.86 -7.33
N ASN A 237 10.33 0.42 -6.20
CA ASN A 237 10.41 -0.98 -5.76
C ASN A 237 9.45 -1.92 -6.52
N LEU A 238 8.32 -1.40 -7.01
CA LEU A 238 7.37 -2.17 -7.82
C LEU A 238 7.81 -2.35 -9.28
N GLY A 239 8.73 -1.50 -9.79
CA GLY A 239 9.14 -1.53 -11.19
C GLY A 239 8.05 -0.99 -12.13
N VAL A 240 7.38 0.09 -11.72
CA VAL A 240 6.28 0.72 -12.47
C VAL A 240 6.83 1.45 -13.71
N PRO A 241 6.31 1.22 -14.92
CA PRO A 241 6.70 1.97 -16.11
C PRO A 241 6.25 3.44 -16.02
N PRO A 242 6.90 4.38 -16.74
CA PRO A 242 6.43 5.76 -16.79
C PRO A 242 5.00 5.80 -17.34
N GLY A 243 4.08 6.48 -16.66
CA GLY A 243 2.68 6.47 -17.09
C GLY A 243 1.63 6.69 -16.02
N ARG A 244 0.38 6.41 -16.41
CA ARG A 244 -0.82 6.50 -15.56
C ARG A 244 -1.27 5.14 -15.03
N GLY A 245 -0.41 4.12 -15.15
CA GLY A 245 -0.68 2.78 -14.65
C GLY A 245 -1.61 1.96 -15.55
N ASN A 246 -1.71 2.25 -16.85
CA ASN A 246 -2.51 1.40 -17.74
C ASN A 246 -1.73 0.16 -18.23
N CYS A 247 -0.40 0.23 -18.26
CA CYS A 247 0.45 -0.90 -18.66
C CYS A 247 0.86 -1.78 -17.48
N PRO A 248 1.21 -3.06 -17.71
CA PRO A 248 1.71 -3.92 -16.66
C PRO A 248 3.10 -3.52 -16.17
N LEU A 249 3.52 -4.07 -15.04
CA LEU A 249 4.86 -3.84 -14.47
C LEU A 249 5.96 -4.25 -15.44
N THR A 250 7.07 -3.50 -15.43
CA THR A 250 8.24 -3.75 -16.31
C THR A 250 8.90 -5.11 -16.04
N VAL A 251 8.83 -5.56 -14.79
CA VAL A 251 9.33 -6.85 -14.31
C VAL A 251 8.28 -7.53 -13.44
N PRO A 252 8.28 -8.88 -13.34
CA PRO A 252 7.46 -9.57 -12.36
C PRO A 252 7.71 -9.03 -10.95
N LEU A 253 6.65 -8.89 -10.16
CA LEU A 253 6.74 -8.33 -8.82
C LEU A 253 7.79 -9.12 -8.00
N PRO A 254 8.87 -8.47 -7.52
CA PRO A 254 10.02 -9.15 -6.91
C PRO A 254 9.74 -9.61 -5.47
N PHE A 255 8.54 -9.33 -4.94
CA PHE A 255 8.14 -9.65 -3.57
C PHE A 255 7.21 -10.85 -3.53
N ASP A 256 7.49 -11.77 -2.60
CA ASP A 256 6.64 -12.93 -2.31
C ASP A 256 5.35 -12.53 -1.59
N LEU A 257 5.45 -11.52 -0.71
CA LEU A 257 4.34 -10.96 0.07
C LEU A 257 4.43 -9.44 0.11
N VAL A 258 3.27 -8.79 0.19
CA VAL A 258 3.15 -7.34 0.38
C VAL A 258 2.24 -7.08 1.57
N TYR A 259 2.74 -6.40 2.60
CA TYR A 259 1.93 -5.86 3.69
C TYR A 259 1.66 -4.39 3.43
N THR A 260 0.40 -3.99 3.48
CA THR A 260 0.01 -2.58 3.28
C THR A 260 -1.29 -2.25 4.01
N ASP A 261 -1.69 -0.99 4.04
CA ASP A 261 -2.98 -0.50 4.56
C ASP A 261 -3.90 -0.11 3.39
N TYR A 262 -5.10 0.41 3.66
CA TYR A 262 -6.02 0.84 2.61
C TYR A 262 -5.48 1.94 1.69
N HIS A 263 -4.72 2.88 2.25
CA HIS A 263 -4.12 3.95 1.47
C HIS A 263 -3.10 3.36 0.50
N GLY A 264 -2.23 2.49 0.99
CA GLY A 264 -1.23 1.82 0.18
C GLY A 264 -1.85 0.87 -0.85
N LEU A 265 -2.98 0.23 -0.52
CA LEU A 265 -3.75 -0.58 -1.46
C LEU A 265 -4.27 0.24 -2.65
N GLN A 266 -4.80 1.44 -2.38
CA GLN A 266 -5.25 2.38 -3.38
C GLN A 266 -4.09 2.89 -4.26
N GLN A 267 -2.98 3.24 -3.63
CA GLN A 267 -1.77 3.70 -4.32
C GLN A 267 -1.18 2.60 -5.22
N MET A 268 -1.11 1.37 -4.71
CA MET A 268 -0.71 0.21 -5.49
C MET A 268 -1.67 -0.05 -6.66
N LYS A 269 -2.98 0.02 -6.46
CA LYS A 269 -3.97 -0.16 -7.54
C LYS A 269 -3.79 0.88 -8.64
N GLN A 270 -3.55 2.14 -8.27
CA GLN A 270 -3.30 3.25 -9.21
C GLN A 270 -2.01 3.04 -10.02
N HIS A 271 -0.91 2.60 -9.37
CA HIS A 271 0.39 2.48 -10.05
C HIS A 271 0.64 1.14 -10.72
N MET A 272 0.08 0.04 -10.20
CA MET A 272 0.24 -1.30 -10.79
C MET A 272 -0.77 -1.60 -11.90
N GLY A 273 -1.87 -0.84 -11.97
CA GLY A 273 -2.86 -1.02 -13.03
C GLY A 273 -3.43 -2.42 -13.12
N LEU A 274 -3.44 -2.97 -14.34
CA LEU A 274 -3.85 -4.35 -14.61
C LEU A 274 -3.01 -5.38 -13.83
N SER A 275 -1.74 -5.09 -13.52
CA SER A 275 -0.89 -5.99 -12.73
C SER A 275 -1.36 -6.13 -11.28
N PHE A 276 -2.12 -5.19 -10.75
CA PHE A 276 -2.68 -5.30 -9.40
C PHE A 276 -3.55 -6.57 -9.27
N LYS A 277 -4.43 -6.84 -10.25
CA LYS A 277 -5.29 -8.03 -10.25
C LYS A 277 -4.47 -9.32 -10.27
N LYS A 278 -3.33 -9.34 -10.99
CA LYS A 278 -2.43 -10.49 -11.08
C LYS A 278 -1.75 -10.81 -9.75
N TYR A 279 -1.34 -9.79 -8.99
CA TYR A 279 -0.56 -9.98 -7.76
C TYR A 279 -1.39 -9.84 -6.47
N ARG A 280 -2.70 -9.61 -6.56
CA ARG A 280 -3.58 -9.40 -5.40
C ARG A 280 -3.49 -10.48 -4.32
N CYS A 281 -3.21 -11.73 -4.67
CA CYS A 281 -3.10 -12.84 -3.71
C CYS A 281 -1.90 -12.73 -2.76
N ARG A 282 -0.88 -11.93 -3.12
CA ARG A 282 0.32 -11.68 -2.30
C ARG A 282 0.10 -10.60 -1.24
N ILE A 283 -0.99 -9.86 -1.35
CA ILE A 283 -1.27 -8.70 -0.50
C ILE A 283 -1.85 -9.15 0.84
N ARG A 284 -1.44 -8.48 1.91
CA ARG A 284 -1.99 -8.55 3.27
C ARG A 284 -2.33 -7.13 3.68
N VAL A 285 -3.60 -6.89 4.00
CA VAL A 285 -4.13 -5.55 4.25
C VAL A 285 -4.31 -5.39 5.75
N ILE A 286 -3.52 -4.52 6.37
CA ILE A 286 -3.67 -4.15 7.77
C ILE A 286 -4.89 -3.24 7.88
N ASP A 287 -5.91 -3.75 8.57
CA ASP A 287 -7.21 -3.12 8.70
C ASP A 287 -7.67 -3.28 10.16
N THR A 288 -7.48 -2.22 10.93
CA THR A 288 -7.74 -2.18 12.37
C THR A 288 -9.12 -2.73 12.75
N PHE A 289 -10.16 -2.37 11.99
CA PHE A 289 -11.56 -2.68 12.31
C PHE A 289 -12.11 -3.89 11.54
N GLY A 290 -11.44 -4.29 10.47
CA GLY A 290 -11.83 -5.43 9.65
C GLY A 290 -12.83 -5.08 8.56
N THR A 291 -12.89 -5.96 7.57
CA THR A 291 -13.73 -5.84 6.38
C THR A 291 -14.62 -7.07 6.28
N GLU A 292 -15.93 -6.88 6.40
CA GLU A 292 -16.89 -7.97 6.18
C GLU A 292 -17.04 -8.26 4.67
N PRO A 293 -17.36 -9.51 4.28
CA PRO A 293 -17.51 -9.89 2.87
C PRO A 293 -18.51 -9.02 2.09
N ALA A 294 -19.58 -8.59 2.76
CA ALA A 294 -20.64 -7.75 2.19
C ALA A 294 -20.12 -6.41 1.65
N TYR A 295 -19.08 -5.83 2.27
CA TYR A 295 -18.46 -4.57 1.84
C TYR A 295 -17.25 -4.79 0.92
N ASN A 296 -16.64 -5.98 0.94
CA ASN A 296 -15.48 -6.32 0.11
C ASN A 296 -15.87 -6.72 -1.32
N HIS A 297 -16.96 -7.48 -1.49
CA HIS A 297 -17.41 -7.94 -2.80
C HIS A 297 -18.12 -6.82 -3.56
N GLU A 298 -17.53 -6.35 -4.66
CA GLU A 298 -17.94 -5.12 -5.33
C GLU A 298 -19.35 -5.19 -5.91
N GLU A 299 -19.66 -6.25 -6.66
CA GLU A 299 -20.98 -6.41 -7.30
C GLU A 299 -22.09 -6.58 -6.25
N TYR A 300 -21.85 -7.41 -5.23
CA TYR A 300 -22.77 -7.61 -4.11
C TYR A 300 -23.03 -6.30 -3.34
N ALA A 301 -21.98 -5.56 -3.00
CA ALA A 301 -22.09 -4.28 -2.29
C ALA A 301 -22.88 -3.25 -3.10
N THR A 302 -22.63 -3.20 -4.42
CA THR A 302 -23.33 -2.30 -5.34
C THR A 302 -24.81 -2.66 -5.46
N LEU A 303 -25.11 -3.95 -5.64
CA LEU A 303 -26.48 -4.46 -5.74
C LEU A 303 -27.31 -4.15 -4.49
N HIS A 304 -26.71 -4.24 -3.31
CA HIS A 304 -27.38 -3.99 -2.03
C HIS A 304 -27.26 -2.54 -1.54
N GLY A 305 -26.70 -1.64 -2.36
CA GLY A 305 -26.60 -0.22 -2.05
C GLY A 305 -25.68 0.12 -0.87
N TYR A 306 -24.77 -0.78 -0.49
CA TYR A 306 -23.74 -0.46 0.50
C TYR A 306 -22.79 0.56 -0.09
N ARG A 307 -22.65 1.71 0.57
CA ARG A 307 -21.74 2.82 0.19
C ARG A 307 -20.62 2.92 1.20
N THR A 308 -19.38 2.78 0.76
CA THR A 308 -18.18 2.90 1.61
C THR A 308 -17.00 3.46 0.81
N ASN A 309 -16.03 4.09 1.46
CA ASN A 309 -14.77 4.47 0.82
C ASN A 309 -13.67 3.41 1.00
N TRP A 310 -13.97 2.33 1.74
CA TRP A 310 -12.99 1.35 2.21
C TRP A 310 -13.23 -0.07 1.65
N GLY A 311 -14.27 -0.26 0.82
CA GLY A 311 -14.68 -1.56 0.30
C GLY A 311 -14.29 -1.84 -1.16
N TYR A 312 -15.00 -2.78 -1.79
CA TYR A 312 -14.93 -3.09 -3.23
C TYR A 312 -13.56 -3.61 -3.72
N TRP A 313 -12.80 -4.26 -2.85
CA TRP A 313 -11.46 -4.75 -3.20
C TRP A 313 -11.45 -6.13 -3.85
N ASN A 314 -12.54 -6.90 -3.71
CA ASN A 314 -12.64 -8.27 -4.23
C ASN A 314 -11.41 -9.13 -3.85
N LEU A 315 -10.88 -8.92 -2.63
CA LEU A 315 -9.82 -9.76 -2.06
C LEU A 315 -10.44 -10.96 -1.36
N ASN A 316 -9.63 -11.98 -1.06
CA ASN A 316 -10.08 -12.99 -0.11
C ASN A 316 -10.19 -12.32 1.28
N PRO A 317 -11.33 -12.41 2.01
CA PRO A 317 -11.50 -11.76 3.30
C PRO A 317 -10.41 -12.07 4.33
N LYS A 318 -9.75 -13.23 4.25
CA LYS A 318 -8.62 -13.60 5.11
C LYS A 318 -7.33 -12.81 4.85
N GLN A 319 -7.28 -12.02 3.76
CA GLN A 319 -6.16 -11.12 3.49
C GLN A 319 -6.22 -9.84 4.33
N PHE A 320 -7.39 -9.47 4.85
CA PHE A 320 -7.52 -8.37 5.81
C PHE A 320 -7.08 -8.85 7.19
N MET A 321 -6.39 -7.98 7.91
CA MET A 321 -5.65 -8.29 9.12
C MET A 321 -6.02 -7.33 10.24
N THR A 322 -6.79 -7.83 11.20
CA THR A 322 -7.38 -7.02 12.27
C THR A 322 -6.45 -6.85 13.45
N MET A 323 -6.68 -5.77 14.18
CA MET A 323 -5.95 -5.47 15.40
C MET A 323 -6.49 -6.22 16.63
N PHE A 324 -7.78 -6.58 16.63
CA PHE A 324 -8.38 -7.47 17.62
C PHE A 324 -9.19 -8.57 16.90
N PRO A 325 -9.43 -9.72 17.55
CA PRO A 325 -10.14 -10.84 16.92
C PRO A 325 -11.67 -10.64 16.95
N HIS A 326 -12.17 -9.54 16.37
CA HIS A 326 -13.60 -9.20 16.33
C HIS A 326 -14.29 -9.49 14.99
N THR A 327 -13.53 -9.72 13.91
CA THR A 327 -14.09 -10.00 12.58
C THR A 327 -13.62 -11.38 12.11
N PRO A 328 -14.41 -12.44 12.32
CA PRO A 328 -13.98 -13.83 12.09
C PRO A 328 -13.73 -14.15 10.62
N ASP A 329 -14.27 -13.37 9.68
CA ASP A 329 -13.98 -13.48 8.24
C ASP A 329 -12.53 -13.09 7.91
N ASN A 330 -11.92 -12.25 8.73
CA ASN A 330 -10.57 -11.74 8.54
C ASN A 330 -9.54 -12.62 9.28
N SER A 331 -8.26 -12.26 9.12
CA SER A 331 -7.17 -12.83 9.90
C SER A 331 -6.87 -11.91 11.09
N PHE A 332 -6.62 -12.47 12.26
CA PHE A 332 -6.18 -11.69 13.41
C PHE A 332 -4.66 -11.48 13.37
N MET A 333 -4.22 -10.22 13.27
CA MET A 333 -2.80 -9.85 13.31
C MET A 333 -2.35 -9.42 14.71
N GLY A 334 -3.14 -8.57 15.36
CA GLY A 334 -2.84 -8.09 16.71
C GLY A 334 -1.65 -7.15 16.78
N PHE A 335 -1.10 -7.04 17.99
CA PHE A 335 0.09 -6.27 18.37
C PHE A 335 0.63 -6.82 19.70
N VAL A 336 1.81 -6.37 20.12
CA VAL A 336 2.41 -6.79 21.39
C VAL A 336 2.04 -5.79 22.49
N SER A 337 1.37 -6.27 23.54
CA SER A 337 1.21 -5.45 24.75
C SER A 337 2.58 -5.28 25.41
N GLU A 338 2.98 -4.04 25.65
CA GLU A 338 4.17 -3.77 26.44
C GLU A 338 3.87 -4.20 27.88
N GLU A 339 4.80 -4.89 28.53
CA GLU A 339 4.69 -5.32 29.93
C GLU A 339 5.94 -4.85 30.68
N LEU A 340 5.73 -4.37 31.90
CA LEU A 340 6.81 -4.03 32.83
C LEU A 340 7.60 -5.29 33.18
N ASN A 341 8.90 -5.12 33.38
CA ASN A 341 9.72 -6.22 33.88
C ASN A 341 9.31 -6.59 35.32
N GLY A 342 9.73 -7.77 35.80
CA GLY A 342 9.28 -8.28 37.11
C GLY A 342 9.57 -7.33 38.28
N THR A 343 10.74 -6.71 38.27
CA THR A 343 11.19 -5.71 39.26
C THR A 343 10.33 -4.45 39.25
N GLU A 344 10.05 -3.88 38.06
CA GLU A 344 9.18 -2.72 37.88
C GLU A 344 7.74 -3.04 38.29
N LYS A 345 7.24 -4.22 37.91
CA LYS A 345 5.90 -4.68 38.29
C LYS A 345 5.74 -4.77 39.80
N GLN A 346 6.78 -5.22 40.52
CA GLN A 346 6.78 -5.29 41.97
C GLN A 346 6.86 -3.90 42.61
N ALA A 347 7.70 -3.01 42.08
CA ALA A 347 7.78 -1.62 42.53
C ALA A 347 6.45 -0.87 42.35
N VAL A 348 5.81 -1.01 41.19
CA VAL A 348 4.51 -0.39 40.89
C VAL A 348 3.39 -0.96 41.78
N LYS A 349 3.41 -2.26 42.08
CA LYS A 349 2.46 -2.84 43.04
C LYS A 349 2.62 -2.25 44.44
N GLY A 350 3.86 -2.04 44.89
CA GLY A 350 4.15 -1.46 46.20
C GLY A 350 3.76 0.02 46.33
N SER A 351 3.78 0.77 45.23
CA SER A 351 3.46 2.21 45.20
C SER A 351 2.04 2.54 44.74
N LYS A 352 1.19 1.53 44.52
CA LYS A 352 -0.17 1.73 43.99
C LYS A 352 -1.08 2.37 45.04
N ALA A 353 -1.60 3.56 44.74
CA ALA A 353 -2.64 4.20 45.54
C ALA A 353 -3.99 3.46 45.39
N GLY A 354 -4.62 3.09 46.52
CA GLY A 354 -5.87 2.31 46.53
C GLY A 354 -7.12 3.08 46.10
N ASN A 355 -7.07 4.41 46.16
CA ASN A 355 -8.17 5.35 45.90
C ASN A 355 -7.90 6.27 44.71
N MET A 356 -7.10 5.82 43.75
CA MET A 356 -6.76 6.57 42.54
C MET A 356 -7.32 5.88 41.31
N ALA A 357 -7.99 6.66 40.45
CA ALA A 357 -8.46 6.20 39.15
C ALA A 357 -7.83 7.05 38.04
N VAL A 358 -7.53 6.42 36.91
CA VAL A 358 -7.03 7.09 35.71
C VAL A 358 -8.11 6.98 34.65
N VAL A 359 -8.60 8.13 34.18
CA VAL A 359 -9.58 8.17 33.10
C VAL A 359 -8.88 8.02 31.77
N TYR A 360 -9.46 7.19 30.91
CA TYR A 360 -8.94 6.97 29.57
C TYR A 360 -9.57 7.92 28.55
N GLY A 361 -8.86 9.00 28.23
CA GLY A 361 -9.26 9.95 27.19
C GLY A 361 -8.28 11.10 27.09
N LYS A 362 -7.42 11.09 26.07
CA LYS A 362 -6.39 12.14 25.88
C LYS A 362 -6.94 13.43 25.29
N GLU A 363 -8.03 13.34 24.52
CA GLU A 363 -8.65 14.49 23.86
C GLU A 363 -9.83 15.02 24.69
N ALA A 364 -9.89 16.33 24.89
CA ALA A 364 -10.94 16.98 25.69
C ALA A 364 -12.37 16.68 25.19
N SER A 365 -12.55 16.40 23.90
CA SER A 365 -13.86 16.06 23.32
C SER A 365 -14.43 14.73 23.84
N ILE A 366 -13.58 13.78 24.25
CA ILE A 366 -13.98 12.48 24.82
C ILE A 366 -14.70 12.67 26.17
N TRP A 367 -14.44 13.79 26.84
CA TRP A 367 -15.03 14.12 28.13
C TRP A 367 -16.41 14.79 28.00
N LYS A 368 -16.84 15.10 26.78
CA LYS A 368 -18.19 15.64 26.53
C LYS A 368 -19.20 14.49 26.55
N LEU A 369 -20.29 14.66 27.31
CA LEU A 369 -21.36 13.67 27.53
C LEU A 369 -22.08 13.16 26.25
N GLN A 370 -21.77 13.70 25.07
CA GLN A 370 -22.44 13.38 23.79
C GLN A 370 -21.59 12.58 22.79
N VAL A 371 -20.31 12.29 23.06
CA VAL A 371 -19.43 11.66 22.06
C VAL A 371 -19.34 10.15 22.25
N ARG A 372 -20.00 9.39 21.36
CA ARG A 372 -19.84 7.93 21.20
C ARG A 372 -18.51 7.62 20.47
N THR A 373 -17.38 7.62 21.17
CA THR A 373 -16.13 7.07 20.59
C THR A 373 -16.10 5.55 20.74
N ARG A 374 -15.83 4.83 19.64
CA ARG A 374 -15.67 3.37 19.63
C ARG A 374 -14.19 2.98 19.53
N LEU A 375 -13.88 1.84 20.15
CA LEU A 375 -12.66 1.02 20.06
C LEU A 375 -11.36 1.81 19.81
N SER A 376 -10.65 2.08 20.91
CA SER A 376 -9.30 2.63 20.85
C SER A 376 -8.24 1.51 21.02
N PRO A 377 -7.12 1.58 20.29
CA PRO A 377 -6.30 0.43 19.94
C PRO A 377 -5.38 -0.16 21.01
N ALA A 378 -4.95 0.59 22.02
CA ALA A 378 -3.78 0.20 22.83
C ALA A 378 -4.00 0.10 24.35
N PRO A 379 -4.78 0.98 25.00
CA PRO A 379 -4.68 1.10 26.47
C PRO A 379 -5.41 0.04 27.30
N PRO A 380 -6.53 -0.58 26.89
CA PRO A 380 -7.21 -1.54 27.77
C PRO A 380 -6.32 -2.72 28.14
N LEU A 381 -5.54 -3.25 27.19
CA LEU A 381 -4.70 -4.41 27.42
C LEU A 381 -3.44 -4.07 28.21
N SER A 382 -2.76 -2.97 27.91
CA SER A 382 -1.57 -2.55 28.69
C SER A 382 -1.95 -2.17 30.12
N VAL A 383 -3.12 -1.55 30.32
CA VAL A 383 -3.66 -1.21 31.64
C VAL A 383 -4.08 -2.47 32.39
N ALA A 384 -4.81 -3.39 31.76
CA ALA A 384 -5.21 -4.65 32.38
C ALA A 384 -4.00 -5.52 32.75
N ALA A 385 -2.96 -5.56 31.91
CA ALA A 385 -1.75 -6.35 32.16
C ALA A 385 -0.91 -5.84 33.33
N GLN A 386 -0.97 -4.53 33.63
CA GLN A 386 -0.01 -3.86 34.53
C GLN A 386 -0.64 -3.12 35.71
N TRP A 387 -1.77 -2.43 35.52
CA TRP A 387 -2.24 -1.37 36.43
C TRP A 387 -3.54 -1.71 37.18
N GLY A 388 -4.39 -2.60 36.68
CA GLY A 388 -5.57 -3.09 37.41
C GLY A 388 -6.84 -3.25 36.57
N PRO A 389 -8.00 -3.37 37.22
CA PRO A 389 -9.28 -3.59 36.54
C PRO A 389 -9.65 -2.41 35.65
N TRP A 390 -10.30 -2.73 34.52
CA TRP A 390 -10.75 -1.76 33.53
C TRP A 390 -12.26 -1.60 33.58
N GLY A 391 -12.74 -0.38 33.84
CA GLY A 391 -14.16 -0.04 33.73
C GLY A 391 -14.56 0.12 32.27
N SER A 392 -15.19 -0.90 31.68
CA SER A 392 -15.67 -0.82 30.29
C SER A 392 -17.11 -0.29 30.23
N PRO A 393 -17.39 0.81 29.50
CA PRO A 393 -18.74 1.21 29.17
C PRO A 393 -19.46 0.09 28.40
N ARG A 394 -20.74 -0.15 28.71
CA ARG A 394 -21.60 -1.04 27.90
C ARG A 394 -22.37 -0.20 26.90
N PHE A 395 -22.39 -0.63 25.65
CA PHE A 395 -23.20 -0.02 24.60
C PHE A 395 -24.38 -0.95 24.30
N CYS A 396 -25.56 -0.59 24.79
CA CYS A 396 -26.81 -1.22 24.41
C CYS A 396 -27.55 -0.26 23.46
N PRO A 397 -27.75 -0.60 22.18
CA PRO A 397 -28.65 0.18 21.35
C PRO A 397 -30.06 0.13 21.95
N CYS A 398 -30.78 1.25 21.92
CA CYS A 398 -32.22 1.21 22.16
C CYS A 398 -32.86 0.60 20.92
N ASP A 399 -33.73 -0.39 21.11
CA ASP A 399 -34.54 -0.99 20.05
C ASP A 399 -35.48 0.03 19.39
#